data_AF-A0A3C0EWC8-F1
#
_entry.id   AF-A0A3C0EWC8-F1
#
_cell.length_a   1.000
_cell.length_b   1.000
_cell.length_c   1.000
_cell.angle_alpha   90.00
_cell.angle_beta   90.00
_cell.angle_gamma   90.00
#
_symmetry.space_group_name_H-M   'P 1'
#
loop_
_entity.id
_entity.type
_entity.pdbx_description
1 polymer ?
#
loop_
_entity_poly.entity_id
_entity_poly.type
_entity_poly.pdbx_seq_one_letter_code
_entity_poly.pdbx_strand_id
1 'polypeptide(L)'
;MRNIVVNAVFKPLIFWALAVLSVESLAAEIKYEFSGNLSDSLLQSTITSYIAVMDPEDPGGGSYENMTTASPQFASEDGVDFVNLAWDHYLRLPTFAEQGLNASNTFQVDVRFRINEDNPHKYIDSNNPDVWRNILGTNEGQRNAMGFTIYSEKNDGESRLSMFVGDGSGREGYMYAIADSIQENHWYDLTLIFKLYGDNPSIDIVFNGAPSRLTLTESDRVDNEKLNAFFSGGKYSEHHSSGLSDSPAGLFIGGFPYGDPINQGMSLSIDKFEIQTVKAGQDSAKLNQILESATNDVSTTLIQEFFQTFSDDWGPIEVNAKNYLIQYFENKGAIFPTGELKLSVADFSPATVLAYYLQQWIFDNLYTAANLSKTADLPIFPDAAVYPGPVSENAPRITKGIIINGNYQTDPGYMLNGQETVLRPTGLYVPAGEIITISNPGNLSLKDWKVRIGISFFDLEGGYAVYNRFPRIGNSFVIQGQGQETQIANPFGGGLYIEIPDGSSLGEVMLNVQGAVEMPTYALAGHTGLNQSVSKFLADVD
;
A
#
# COMPACT_ATOMS: atom_id res chain seq x y z
N MET A 1 82.83 -43.91 12.76
CA MET A 1 82.66 -42.46 12.89
C MET A 1 81.32 -42.08 12.27
N ARG A 2 80.40 -41.60 13.13
CA ARG A 2 79.14 -40.86 12.89
C ARG A 2 78.14 -41.38 11.83
N ASN A 3 77.10 -42.07 12.34
CA ASN A 3 75.75 -42.05 11.80
C ASN A 3 75.09 -40.69 12.11
N ILE A 4 74.46 -40.06 11.12
CA ILE A 4 73.45 -39.01 11.35
C ILE A 4 72.24 -39.35 10.48
N VAL A 5 71.18 -39.78 11.17
CA VAL A 5 69.80 -39.88 10.70
C VAL A 5 69.21 -38.47 10.76
N VAL A 6 68.69 -37.96 9.66
CA VAL A 6 67.93 -36.71 9.63
C VAL A 6 66.48 -37.02 9.94
N ASN A 7 66.08 -36.77 11.20
CA ASN A 7 64.69 -36.74 11.62
C ASN A 7 64.08 -35.39 11.21
N ALA A 8 62.99 -35.45 10.45
CA ALA A 8 62.10 -34.33 10.21
C ALA A 8 61.37 -33.97 11.52
N VAL A 9 61.50 -32.70 11.95
CA VAL A 9 60.73 -32.15 13.08
C VAL A 9 59.77 -31.11 12.53
N PHE A 10 58.48 -31.37 12.79
CA PHE A 10 57.33 -30.50 12.61
C PHE A 10 57.56 -29.09 13.20
N LYS A 11 57.18 -28.06 12.44
CA LYS A 11 56.78 -26.74 12.95
C LYS A 11 55.34 -26.48 12.48
N PRO A 12 54.41 -26.07 13.35
CA PRO A 12 53.08 -25.71 12.93
C PRO A 12 53.14 -24.32 12.28
N LEU A 13 52.82 -24.24 10.99
CA LEU A 13 52.44 -22.99 10.35
C LEU A 13 51.02 -22.65 10.82
N ILE A 14 50.92 -21.58 11.60
CA ILE A 14 49.66 -20.90 11.90
C ILE A 14 49.17 -20.33 10.56
N PHE A 15 48.20 -20.99 9.95
CA PHE A 15 47.43 -20.43 8.83
C PHE A 15 46.50 -19.36 9.41
N TRP A 16 46.77 -18.09 9.09
CA TRP A 16 45.76 -17.05 9.11
C TRP A 16 44.76 -17.38 8.00
N ALA A 17 43.67 -18.06 8.34
CA ALA A 17 42.49 -18.10 7.49
C ALA A 17 41.80 -16.74 7.60
N LEU A 18 42.12 -15.83 6.67
CA LEU A 18 41.28 -14.67 6.41
C LEU A 18 39.99 -15.23 5.80
N ALA A 19 38.95 -15.39 6.63
CA ALA A 19 37.62 -15.65 6.13
C ALA A 19 37.19 -14.40 5.35
N VAL A 20 37.24 -14.48 4.02
CA VAL A 20 36.50 -13.55 3.17
C VAL A 20 35.03 -13.92 3.37
N LEU A 21 34.41 -13.34 4.39
CA LEU A 21 32.96 -13.26 4.48
C LEU A 21 32.54 -12.41 3.29
N SER A 22 31.74 -12.96 2.37
CA SER A 22 31.04 -12.14 1.42
C SER A 22 30.15 -11.17 2.20
N VAL A 23 30.13 -9.90 1.78
CA VAL A 23 29.32 -8.84 2.40
C VAL A 23 27.83 -9.24 2.49
N GLU A 24 27.39 -10.15 1.61
CA GLU A 24 26.04 -10.73 1.61
C GLU A 24 25.67 -11.50 2.89
N SER A 25 26.61 -12.01 3.69
CA SER A 25 26.27 -12.86 4.85
C SER A 25 26.15 -12.12 6.19
N LEU A 26 26.41 -10.81 6.25
CA LEU A 26 26.32 -10.03 7.49
C LEU A 26 25.10 -9.10 7.55
N ALA A 27 24.44 -8.79 6.43
CA ALA A 27 23.42 -7.73 6.32
C ALA A 27 22.01 -8.25 5.95
N ALA A 28 21.55 -9.37 6.51
CA ALA A 28 20.19 -9.84 6.24
C ALA A 28 19.13 -9.02 7.00
N GLU A 29 19.48 -8.52 8.18
CA GLU A 29 18.60 -7.86 9.14
C GLU A 29 19.44 -6.86 9.96
N ILE A 30 18.90 -5.67 10.18
CA ILE A 30 19.42 -4.63 11.08
C ILE A 30 18.36 -4.35 12.11
N LYS A 31 18.72 -4.33 13.40
CA LYS A 31 17.81 -4.16 14.52
C LYS A 31 18.40 -3.28 15.63
N TYR A 32 17.69 -2.21 15.95
CA TYR A 32 17.94 -1.34 17.09
C TYR A 32 16.80 -1.45 18.11
N GLU A 33 17.13 -1.91 19.32
CA GLU A 33 16.19 -2.04 20.46
C GLU A 33 16.33 -0.89 21.48
N PHE A 34 17.17 0.10 21.20
CA PHE A 34 17.39 1.32 21.99
C PHE A 34 17.58 1.13 23.52
N SER A 35 18.05 -0.05 23.95
CA SER A 35 18.33 -0.39 25.35
C SER A 35 19.64 0.24 25.84
N GLY A 36 19.63 1.56 26.06
CA GLY A 36 20.73 2.32 26.67
C GLY A 36 21.90 2.66 25.73
N ASN A 37 21.79 2.39 24.43
CA ASN A 37 22.71 2.88 23.41
C ASN A 37 22.01 3.01 22.05
N LEU A 38 22.72 3.60 21.07
CA LEU A 38 22.27 3.76 19.68
C LEU A 38 22.92 2.72 18.75
N SER A 39 23.34 1.59 19.29
CA SER A 39 24.06 0.57 18.54
C SER A 39 23.18 -0.61 18.16
N ASP A 40 23.48 -1.18 17.01
CA ASP A 40 22.92 -2.45 16.59
C ASP A 40 23.71 -3.59 17.27
N SER A 41 22.99 -4.57 17.81
CA SER A 41 23.59 -5.69 18.54
C SER A 41 24.28 -6.74 17.64
N LEU A 42 23.94 -6.78 16.34
CA LEU A 42 24.38 -7.75 15.34
C LEU A 42 25.46 -7.19 14.41
N LEU A 43 25.29 -5.95 13.94
CA LEU A 43 26.09 -5.31 12.88
C LEU A 43 27.21 -4.41 13.39
N GLN A 44 27.26 -4.15 14.71
CA GLN A 44 28.23 -3.22 15.30
C GLN A 44 28.18 -1.81 14.66
N SER A 45 27.04 -1.43 14.06
CA SER A 45 26.79 -0.07 13.60
C SER A 45 26.23 0.78 14.73
N THR A 46 26.50 2.08 14.69
CA THR A 46 25.95 3.05 15.66
C THR A 46 25.26 4.18 14.91
N ILE A 47 24.04 4.49 15.33
CA ILE A 47 23.25 5.62 14.85
C ILE A 47 23.74 6.90 15.52
N THR A 48 23.70 8.01 14.78
CA THR A 48 23.95 9.35 15.35
C THR A 48 22.64 10.12 15.52
N SER A 49 22.51 10.80 16.65
CA SER A 49 21.40 11.73 16.93
C SER A 49 21.84 13.17 16.68
N TYR A 50 20.95 13.94 16.06
CA TYR A 50 21.19 15.31 15.63
C TYR A 50 20.03 16.22 16.04
N ILE A 51 20.30 17.52 16.06
CA ILE A 51 19.32 18.60 16.22
C ILE A 51 19.10 19.22 14.84
N ALA A 52 17.85 19.29 14.41
CA ALA A 52 17.45 19.90 13.14
C ALA A 52 17.73 21.41 13.14
N VAL A 53 18.16 21.93 11.98
CA VAL A 53 18.47 23.35 11.80
C VAL A 53 17.22 24.05 11.28
N MET A 54 16.70 24.99 12.08
CA MET A 54 15.38 25.61 11.84
C MET A 54 15.44 27.05 11.33
N ASP A 55 16.62 27.58 10.98
CA ASP A 55 16.75 28.97 10.53
C ASP A 55 16.43 29.10 9.03
N PRO A 56 15.34 29.80 8.64
CA PRO A 56 15.00 30.02 7.23
C PRO A 56 15.98 30.95 6.51
N GLU A 57 16.77 31.75 7.25
CA GLU A 57 17.76 32.69 6.70
C GLU A 57 19.18 32.08 6.65
N ASP A 58 19.45 31.06 7.46
CA ASP A 58 20.67 30.24 7.40
C ASP A 58 20.28 28.76 7.54
N PRO A 59 19.92 28.07 6.43
CA PRO A 59 19.49 26.67 6.47
C PRO A 59 20.62 25.69 6.86
N GLY A 60 21.70 26.15 7.50
CA GLY A 60 22.81 25.34 7.94
C GLY A 60 23.60 24.82 6.76
N GLY A 61 23.95 25.70 5.82
CA GLY A 61 24.61 25.37 4.56
C GLY A 61 25.85 24.47 4.75
N GLY A 62 25.70 23.15 4.58
CA GLY A 62 26.78 22.19 4.71
C GLY A 62 26.30 20.79 5.05
N SER A 63 27.13 19.76 4.85
CA SER A 63 26.79 18.34 5.09
C SER A 63 26.04 18.12 6.42
N TYR A 64 25.05 17.21 6.47
CA TYR A 64 24.37 16.83 7.72
C TYR A 64 25.37 16.37 8.81
N GLU A 65 26.56 15.90 8.43
CA GLU A 65 27.67 15.56 9.33
C GLU A 65 28.18 16.76 10.15
N ASN A 66 27.90 17.99 9.70
CA ASN A 66 28.26 19.21 10.39
C ASN A 66 27.13 19.72 11.31
N MET A 67 26.00 19.03 11.38
CA MET A 67 24.89 19.41 12.23
C MET A 67 25.21 19.14 13.70
N THR A 68 24.55 19.90 14.57
CA THR A 68 24.75 19.76 16.02
C THR A 68 24.26 18.40 16.46
N THR A 69 25.15 17.59 17.02
CA THR A 69 24.78 16.30 17.59
C THR A 69 24.01 16.49 18.89
N ALA A 70 22.95 15.71 19.09
CA ALA A 70 22.23 15.64 20.35
C ALA A 70 22.75 14.47 21.19
N SER A 71 22.67 14.61 22.52
CA SER A 71 22.77 13.46 23.41
C SER A 71 21.42 12.73 23.44
N PRO A 72 21.34 11.44 23.07
CA PRO A 72 20.09 10.69 23.13
C PRO A 72 19.55 10.64 24.56
N GLN A 73 18.25 10.82 24.72
CA GLN A 73 17.58 10.72 26.01
C GLN A 73 16.98 9.33 26.18
N PHE A 74 17.73 8.42 26.80
CA PHE A 74 17.21 7.08 27.11
C PHE A 74 16.31 7.10 28.33
N ALA A 75 15.22 6.36 28.26
CA ALA A 75 14.27 6.19 29.34
C ALA A 75 13.73 4.75 29.37
N SER A 76 13.11 4.39 30.48
CA SER A 76 12.45 3.09 30.67
C SER A 76 11.10 3.31 31.35
N GLU A 77 10.06 2.67 30.82
CA GLU A 77 8.69 2.76 31.33
C GLU A 77 8.02 1.40 31.15
N ASP A 78 7.39 0.87 32.20
CA ASP A 78 6.70 -0.42 32.20
C ASP A 78 7.50 -1.60 31.59
N GLY A 79 8.83 -1.58 31.76
CA GLY A 79 9.74 -2.61 31.26
C GLY A 79 10.13 -2.48 29.79
N VAL A 80 9.77 -1.37 29.13
CA VAL A 80 10.20 -1.01 27.78
C VAL A 80 11.28 0.06 27.89
N ASP A 81 12.45 -0.20 27.31
CA ASP A 81 13.53 0.77 27.15
C ASP A 81 13.35 1.50 25.80
N PHE A 82 13.54 2.81 25.78
CA PHE A 82 13.36 3.62 24.57
C PHE A 82 14.25 4.85 24.55
N VAL A 83 14.38 5.45 23.37
CA VAL A 83 14.96 6.78 23.19
C VAL A 83 13.86 7.82 22.98
N ASN A 84 13.97 8.94 23.70
CA ASN A 84 13.17 10.14 23.51
C ASN A 84 13.88 11.10 22.58
N LEU A 85 13.19 11.46 21.50
CA LEU A 85 13.58 12.49 20.57
C LEU A 85 12.71 13.71 20.86
N ALA A 86 13.34 14.80 21.29
CA ALA A 86 12.68 16.10 21.33
C ALA A 86 12.15 16.48 19.93
N TRP A 87 11.29 17.48 19.91
CA TRP A 87 10.59 17.95 18.70
C TRP A 87 11.54 18.39 17.57
N ASP A 88 12.78 18.76 17.88
CA ASP A 88 13.85 19.14 16.96
C ASP A 88 14.95 18.07 16.85
N HIS A 89 14.84 16.94 17.56
CA HIS A 89 15.82 15.86 17.50
C HIS A 89 15.41 14.80 16.49
N TYR A 90 16.39 14.27 15.77
CA TYR A 90 16.21 13.13 14.87
C TYR A 90 17.40 12.17 14.92
N LEU A 91 17.21 10.98 14.37
CA LEU A 91 18.23 9.94 14.20
C LEU A 91 18.51 9.75 12.71
N ARG A 92 19.80 9.59 12.35
CA ARG A 92 20.20 9.17 11.01
C ARG A 92 20.67 7.71 11.05
N LEU A 93 19.88 6.84 10.43
CA LEU A 93 20.18 5.42 10.26
C LEU A 93 21.25 5.21 9.17
N PRO A 94 21.92 4.04 9.05
CA PRO A 94 22.82 3.75 7.93
C PRO A 94 22.16 3.91 6.56
N THR A 95 22.96 4.07 5.50
CA THR A 95 22.48 4.21 4.11
C THR A 95 21.92 2.89 3.60
N PHE A 96 20.93 2.89 2.70
CA PHE A 96 20.37 1.63 2.17
C PHE A 96 21.45 0.70 1.57
N ALA A 97 22.48 1.27 0.96
CA ALA A 97 23.64 0.53 0.45
C ALA A 97 24.46 -0.16 1.56
N GLU A 98 24.73 0.52 2.67
CA GLU A 98 25.42 -0.07 3.84
C GLU A 98 24.61 -1.20 4.46
N GLN A 99 23.28 -1.16 4.29
CA GLN A 99 22.36 -2.18 4.76
C GLN A 99 22.19 -3.35 3.79
N GLY A 100 22.91 -3.34 2.65
CA GLY A 100 22.83 -4.40 1.65
C GLY A 100 21.51 -4.47 0.89
N LEU A 101 20.70 -3.41 0.94
CA LEU A 101 19.38 -3.38 0.34
C LEU A 101 19.45 -3.11 -1.16
N ASN A 102 18.68 -3.88 -1.90
CA ASN A 102 18.41 -3.68 -3.31
C ASN A 102 16.90 -3.74 -3.49
N ALA A 103 16.29 -2.64 -3.94
CA ALA A 103 14.85 -2.53 -4.07
C ALA A 103 14.27 -3.29 -5.29
N SER A 104 15.13 -3.95 -6.09
CA SER A 104 14.68 -5.04 -6.97
C SER A 104 14.15 -6.24 -6.17
N ASN A 105 14.54 -6.36 -4.90
CA ASN A 105 14.00 -7.31 -3.95
C ASN A 105 12.98 -6.62 -3.04
N THR A 106 12.09 -7.42 -2.46
CA THR A 106 11.22 -6.95 -1.37
C THR A 106 12.07 -6.66 -0.13
N PHE A 107 11.81 -5.54 0.52
CA PHE A 107 12.40 -5.23 1.83
C PHE A 107 11.33 -4.72 2.79
N GLN A 108 11.59 -4.91 4.08
CA GLN A 108 10.66 -4.56 5.15
C GLN A 108 11.34 -3.58 6.11
N VAL A 109 10.56 -2.61 6.59
CA VAL A 109 10.94 -1.66 7.63
C VAL A 109 9.92 -1.76 8.76
N ASP A 110 10.38 -2.03 9.98
CA ASP A 110 9.57 -2.03 11.18
C ASP A 110 9.99 -0.88 12.09
N VAL A 111 9.02 -0.17 12.63
CA VAL A 111 9.24 0.84 13.66
C VAL A 111 8.15 0.72 14.72
N ARG A 112 8.55 0.76 15.98
CA ARG A 112 7.62 0.90 17.09
C ARG A 112 7.86 2.24 17.77
N PHE A 113 6.81 3.04 17.83
CA PHE A 113 6.89 4.45 18.17
C PHE A 113 5.75 4.90 19.08
N ARG A 114 5.97 5.99 19.80
CA ARG A 114 4.96 6.66 20.62
C ARG A 114 5.10 8.16 20.46
N ILE A 115 4.00 8.82 20.13
CA ILE A 115 3.93 10.29 20.17
C ILE A 115 3.64 10.68 21.62
N ASN A 116 4.47 11.54 22.21
CA ASN A 116 4.31 11.89 23.62
C ASN A 116 3.37 13.08 23.80
N GLU A 117 2.70 13.12 24.94
CA GLU A 117 1.96 14.31 25.37
C GLU A 117 2.96 15.39 25.78
N ASP A 118 3.13 16.40 24.92
CA ASP A 118 3.93 17.59 25.21
C ASP A 118 3.08 18.84 25.04
N ASN A 119 3.47 19.92 25.71
CA ASN A 119 2.92 21.23 25.44
C ASN A 119 3.57 21.73 24.14
N PRO A 120 2.86 21.79 22.99
CA PRO A 120 3.50 22.01 21.70
C PRO A 120 4.29 23.32 21.71
N HIS A 121 5.60 23.22 21.58
CA HIS A 121 6.50 24.30 21.97
C HIS A 121 6.77 25.29 20.83
N LYS A 122 6.59 26.58 21.17
CA LYS A 122 7.14 27.83 20.58
C LYS A 122 6.83 28.18 19.12
N TYR A 123 6.53 27.23 18.23
CA TYR A 123 6.35 27.49 16.79
C TYR A 123 4.94 27.29 16.22
N ILE A 124 3.95 26.96 17.06
CA ILE A 124 2.56 26.97 16.61
C ILE A 124 2.20 28.39 16.16
N ASP A 125 1.86 28.55 14.89
CA ASP A 125 1.21 29.75 14.42
C ASP A 125 -0.10 29.92 15.20
N SER A 126 -0.23 31.02 15.92
CA SER A 126 -1.48 31.34 16.64
C SER A 126 -2.73 31.37 15.76
N ASN A 127 -2.56 31.46 14.43
CA ASN A 127 -3.63 31.40 13.43
C ASN A 127 -3.77 30.03 12.76
N ASN A 128 -2.80 29.13 12.92
CA ASN A 128 -2.83 27.76 12.45
C ASN A 128 -2.29 26.80 13.54
N PRO A 129 -3.18 26.20 14.36
CA PRO A 129 -2.79 25.33 15.46
C PRO A 129 -2.32 23.93 15.03
N ASP A 130 -2.29 23.65 13.73
CA ASP A 130 -1.90 22.33 13.19
C ASP A 130 -0.48 21.97 13.63
N VAL A 131 -0.31 20.77 14.20
CA VAL A 131 1.00 20.25 14.63
C VAL A 131 1.33 19.00 13.83
N TRP A 132 2.57 18.87 13.38
CA TRP A 132 3.06 17.78 12.54
C TRP A 132 4.27 17.11 13.20
N ARG A 133 4.51 15.82 12.95
CA ARG A 133 5.72 15.13 13.41
C ARG A 133 6.11 14.06 12.42
N ASN A 134 7.28 14.22 11.79
CA ASN A 134 7.88 13.14 11.00
C ASN A 134 8.30 12.01 11.95
N ILE A 135 7.86 10.79 11.66
CA ILE A 135 8.15 9.60 12.46
C ILE A 135 9.30 8.83 11.82
N LEU A 136 9.17 8.54 10.53
CA LEU A 136 10.12 7.76 9.75
C LEU A 136 10.05 8.22 8.30
N GLY A 137 11.20 8.41 7.64
CA GLY A 137 11.18 8.71 6.21
C GLY A 137 12.55 8.89 5.61
N THR A 138 12.53 9.35 4.36
CA THR A 138 13.71 9.66 3.56
C THR A 138 13.77 11.13 3.20
N ASN A 139 12.77 11.95 3.52
CA ASN A 139 12.72 13.36 3.14
C ASN A 139 12.04 14.23 4.21
N GLU A 140 11.97 15.52 3.93
CA GLU A 140 11.43 16.56 4.81
C GLU A 140 9.91 16.51 5.06
N GLY A 141 9.16 15.69 4.31
CA GLY A 141 7.70 15.58 4.44
C GLY A 141 6.91 16.30 3.35
N GLN A 142 7.54 16.67 2.23
CA GLN A 142 6.80 17.10 1.05
C GLN A 142 6.26 15.89 0.26
N ARG A 143 5.01 15.99 -0.19
CA ARG A 143 4.33 14.90 -0.91
C ARG A 143 5.01 14.48 -2.22
N ASN A 144 5.72 15.41 -2.87
CA ASN A 144 6.44 15.17 -4.11
C ASN A 144 7.92 14.83 -3.91
N ALA A 145 8.44 14.87 -2.68
CA ALA A 145 9.85 14.61 -2.40
C ALA A 145 10.20 13.14 -2.61
N MET A 146 11.47 12.87 -2.94
CA MET A 146 11.95 11.53 -3.27
C MET A 146 11.83 10.56 -2.08
N GLY A 147 11.29 9.37 -2.35
CA GLY A 147 11.14 8.29 -1.37
C GLY A 147 9.81 8.39 -0.62
N PHE A 148 9.84 8.32 0.72
CA PHE A 148 8.63 8.34 1.55
C PHE A 148 8.81 9.09 2.86
N THR A 149 7.69 9.51 3.45
CA THR A 149 7.63 10.05 4.82
C THR A 149 6.36 9.59 5.52
N ILE A 150 6.52 9.01 6.70
CA ILE A 150 5.46 8.75 7.68
C ILE A 150 5.44 9.93 8.64
N TYR A 151 4.27 10.53 8.80
CA TYR A 151 4.09 11.66 9.69
C TYR A 151 2.78 11.56 10.46
N SER A 152 2.79 12.10 11.66
CA SER A 152 1.57 12.43 12.39
C SER A 152 1.22 13.88 12.15
N GLU A 153 -0.07 14.16 11.97
CA GLU A 153 -0.65 15.52 12.01
C GLU A 153 -1.70 15.58 13.11
N LYS A 154 -1.84 16.72 13.77
CA LYS A 154 -2.88 17.02 14.76
C LYS A 154 -3.51 18.35 14.39
N ASN A 155 -4.75 18.28 13.88
CA ASN A 155 -5.51 19.43 13.39
C ASN A 155 -6.81 19.51 14.19
N ASP A 156 -7.10 20.66 14.81
CA ASP A 156 -8.31 20.87 15.63
C ASP A 156 -8.59 19.80 16.71
N GLY A 157 -7.53 19.15 17.22
CA GLY A 157 -7.62 18.10 18.24
C GLY A 157 -7.81 16.68 17.70
N GLU A 158 -8.00 16.51 16.39
CA GLU A 158 -7.97 15.22 15.72
C GLU A 158 -6.55 14.91 15.27
N SER A 159 -6.03 13.74 15.65
CA SER A 159 -4.69 13.30 15.24
C SER A 159 -4.80 12.25 14.15
N ARG A 160 -3.97 12.33 13.11
CA ARG A 160 -3.91 11.36 12.02
C ARG A 160 -2.47 10.93 11.79
N LEU A 161 -2.32 9.68 11.33
CA LEU A 161 -1.08 9.12 10.82
C LEU A 161 -1.21 8.93 9.32
N SER A 162 -0.26 9.48 8.58
CA SER A 162 -0.29 9.50 7.12
C SER A 162 1.08 9.17 6.53
N MET A 163 1.06 8.75 5.27
CA MET A 163 2.25 8.50 4.47
C MET A 163 2.23 9.34 3.20
N PHE A 164 3.37 9.94 2.87
CA PHE A 164 3.65 10.47 1.55
C PHE A 164 4.67 9.62 0.81
N VAL A 165 4.51 9.49 -0.50
CA VAL A 165 5.46 8.84 -1.41
C VAL A 165 5.62 9.67 -2.67
N GLY A 166 6.84 10.02 -3.02
CA GLY A 166 7.14 10.86 -4.19
C GLY A 166 8.42 10.46 -4.89
N ASP A 167 8.60 10.94 -6.12
CA ASP A 167 9.74 10.59 -6.98
C ASP A 167 10.73 11.77 -7.18
N GLY A 168 10.56 12.86 -6.40
CA GLY A 168 11.41 14.05 -6.48
C GLY A 168 11.29 14.83 -7.80
N SER A 169 10.36 14.50 -8.69
CA SER A 169 10.20 15.18 -9.99
C SER A 169 9.46 16.51 -9.91
N GLY A 170 8.90 16.84 -8.75
CA GLY A 170 8.02 17.99 -8.53
C GLY A 170 6.53 17.70 -8.77
N ARG A 171 6.20 16.56 -9.39
CA ARG A 171 4.81 16.09 -9.56
C ARG A 171 4.19 15.72 -8.23
N GLU A 172 2.88 15.88 -8.09
CA GLU A 172 2.17 15.51 -6.86
C GLU A 172 2.22 13.99 -6.65
N GLY A 173 2.95 13.53 -5.63
CA GLY A 173 3.06 12.12 -5.27
C GLY A 173 1.81 11.54 -4.62
N TYR A 174 1.96 10.40 -3.95
CA TYR A 174 0.88 9.75 -3.19
C TYR A 174 0.73 10.33 -1.79
N MET A 175 -0.52 10.39 -1.33
CA MET A 175 -0.89 10.55 0.08
C MET A 175 -1.72 9.35 0.47
N TYR A 176 -1.45 8.80 1.64
CA TYR A 176 -2.13 7.62 2.16
C TYR A 176 -2.49 7.81 3.63
N ALA A 177 -3.75 7.56 3.98
CA ALA A 177 -4.22 7.58 5.37
C ALA A 177 -3.88 6.24 6.03
N ILE A 178 -3.04 6.23 7.07
CA ILE A 178 -2.74 4.99 7.81
C ILE A 178 -3.74 4.81 8.94
N ALA A 179 -3.96 5.85 9.76
CA ALA A 179 -4.85 5.79 10.90
C ALA A 179 -5.40 7.15 11.28
N ASP A 180 -6.65 7.19 11.70
CA ASP A 180 -7.28 8.36 12.31
C ASP A 180 -7.30 8.19 13.85
N SER A 181 -7.32 9.31 14.56
CA SER A 181 -7.38 9.40 16.02
C SER A 181 -6.27 8.67 16.79
N ILE A 182 -5.01 8.81 16.37
CA ILE A 182 -3.88 8.30 17.17
C ILE A 182 -3.82 9.01 18.54
N GLN A 183 -3.51 8.24 19.59
CA GLN A 183 -3.48 8.66 20.98
C GLN A 183 -2.04 9.01 21.39
N GLU A 184 -1.89 10.10 22.12
CA GLU A 184 -0.64 10.44 22.77
C GLU A 184 -0.32 9.43 23.90
N ASN A 185 0.96 9.23 24.17
CA ASN A 185 1.49 8.28 25.14
C ASN A 185 1.08 6.80 24.89
N HIS A 186 0.68 6.46 23.66
CA HIS A 186 0.38 5.09 23.24
C HIS A 186 1.45 4.54 22.28
N TRP A 187 1.86 3.29 22.47
CA TRP A 187 2.81 2.60 21.58
C TRP A 187 2.11 2.06 20.34
N TYR A 188 2.69 2.33 19.18
CA TYR A 188 2.21 1.89 17.87
C TYR A 188 3.25 1.05 17.16
N ASP A 189 2.82 -0.08 16.60
CA ASP A 189 3.62 -0.94 15.73
C ASP A 189 3.29 -0.63 14.27
N LEU A 190 4.33 -0.29 13.49
CA LEU A 190 4.22 -0.03 12.06
C LEU A 190 5.23 -0.86 11.28
N THR A 191 4.73 -1.66 10.35
CA THR A 191 5.51 -2.41 9.37
C THR A 191 5.21 -1.89 7.97
N LEU A 192 6.26 -1.60 7.20
CA LEU A 192 6.20 -1.22 5.79
C LEU A 192 6.95 -2.26 4.96
N ILE A 193 6.28 -2.92 4.02
CA ILE A 193 6.90 -3.91 3.12
C ILE A 193 6.90 -3.34 1.71
N PHE A 194 8.07 -2.95 1.24
CA PHE A 194 8.28 -2.30 -0.05
C PHE A 194 8.47 -3.36 -1.15
N LYS A 195 7.55 -3.36 -2.11
CA LYS A 195 7.58 -4.19 -3.32
C LYS A 195 7.69 -3.26 -4.53
N LEU A 196 8.88 -2.74 -4.81
CA LEU A 196 9.07 -1.65 -5.78
C LEU A 196 9.39 -2.10 -7.21
N TYR A 197 9.49 -3.40 -7.43
CA TYR A 197 9.82 -3.99 -8.73
C TYR A 197 8.73 -4.97 -9.20
N GLY A 198 8.58 -5.11 -10.52
CA GLY A 198 7.56 -5.96 -11.15
C GLY A 198 6.36 -5.16 -11.67
N ASP A 199 5.33 -5.88 -12.10
CA ASP A 199 4.17 -5.29 -12.79
C ASP A 199 3.22 -4.52 -11.85
N ASN A 200 3.24 -4.82 -10.55
CA ASN A 200 2.36 -4.23 -9.54
C ASN A 200 3.15 -3.70 -8.33
N PRO A 201 3.94 -2.63 -8.51
CA PRO A 201 4.71 -2.05 -7.41
C PRO A 201 3.77 -1.52 -6.33
N SER A 202 4.12 -1.77 -5.07
CA SER A 202 3.28 -1.45 -3.92
C SER A 202 4.07 -1.33 -2.63
N ILE A 203 3.42 -0.77 -1.61
CA ILE A 203 3.88 -0.77 -0.22
C ILE A 203 2.75 -1.38 0.61
N ASP A 204 2.99 -2.57 1.17
CA ASP A 204 2.09 -3.15 2.15
C ASP A 204 2.36 -2.50 3.50
N ILE A 205 1.30 -2.03 4.16
CA ILE A 205 1.37 -1.29 5.42
C ILE A 205 0.61 -2.09 6.46
N VAL A 206 1.27 -2.46 7.55
CA VAL A 206 0.62 -3.10 8.70
C VAL A 206 0.76 -2.20 9.92
N PHE A 207 -0.36 -1.64 10.36
CA PHE A 207 -0.42 -0.73 11.51
C PHE A 207 -1.21 -1.35 12.65
N ASN A 208 -0.57 -1.61 13.80
CA ASN A 208 -1.17 -2.30 14.95
C ASN A 208 -1.88 -3.62 14.58
N GLY A 209 -1.40 -4.34 13.56
CA GLY A 209 -2.05 -5.56 13.05
C GLY A 209 -2.99 -5.36 11.85
N ALA A 210 -3.40 -4.13 11.56
CA ALA A 210 -4.28 -3.81 10.44
C ALA A 210 -3.50 -3.73 9.12
N PRO A 211 -3.74 -4.63 8.15
CA PRO A 211 -3.12 -4.56 6.84
C PRO A 211 -3.86 -3.56 5.95
N SER A 212 -3.10 -2.86 5.13
CA SER A 212 -3.57 -1.96 4.08
C SER A 212 -2.50 -1.90 2.98
N ARG A 213 -2.84 -1.44 1.77
CA ARG A 213 -1.90 -1.43 0.64
C ARG A 213 -1.94 -0.11 -0.12
N LEU A 214 -0.78 0.51 -0.29
CA LEU A 214 -0.59 1.58 -1.26
C LEU A 214 -0.08 0.98 -2.58
N THR A 215 -0.91 1.02 -3.62
CA THR A 215 -0.52 0.60 -4.97
C THR A 215 0.13 1.76 -5.73
N LEU A 216 1.30 1.54 -6.34
CA LEU A 216 2.12 2.55 -7.00
C LEU A 216 1.99 2.49 -8.53
N THR A 217 0.79 2.33 -9.07
CA THR A 217 0.55 2.09 -10.51
C THR A 217 0.24 3.35 -11.32
N GLU A 218 0.01 4.50 -10.67
CA GLU A 218 -0.26 5.77 -11.34
C GLU A 218 1.06 6.44 -11.75
N SER A 219 1.44 6.22 -13.01
CA SER A 219 2.71 6.75 -13.56
C SER A 219 2.83 8.28 -13.54
N ASP A 220 1.71 9.00 -13.44
CA ASP A 220 1.65 10.46 -13.30
C ASP A 220 1.92 10.93 -11.86
N ARG A 221 1.78 10.04 -10.87
CA ARG A 221 2.13 10.28 -9.46
C ARG A 221 3.61 10.02 -9.20
N VAL A 222 4.09 8.84 -9.57
CA VAL A 222 5.42 8.35 -9.21
C VAL A 222 6.05 7.58 -10.36
N ASP A 223 7.35 7.81 -10.56
CA ASP A 223 8.20 6.98 -11.40
C ASP A 223 8.88 5.90 -10.55
N ASN A 224 8.42 4.65 -10.69
CA ASN A 224 8.91 3.52 -9.89
C ASN A 224 10.37 3.16 -10.19
N GLU A 225 10.88 3.44 -11.40
CA GLU A 225 12.29 3.20 -11.72
C GLU A 225 13.19 4.14 -10.91
N LYS A 226 12.77 5.39 -10.74
CA LYS A 226 13.49 6.35 -9.89
C LYS A 226 13.45 5.97 -8.42
N LEU A 227 12.29 5.57 -7.91
CA LEU A 227 12.17 5.10 -6.52
C LEU A 227 13.07 3.87 -6.29
N ASN A 228 13.00 2.88 -7.18
CA ASN A 228 13.82 1.67 -7.07
C ASN A 228 15.33 2.00 -7.08
N ALA A 229 15.77 2.89 -7.98
CA ALA A 229 17.15 3.35 -8.00
C ALA A 229 17.55 4.09 -6.71
N PHE A 230 16.65 4.90 -6.14
CA PHE A 230 16.90 5.62 -4.90
C PHE A 230 17.09 4.66 -3.70
N PHE A 231 16.19 3.69 -3.50
CA PHE A 231 16.30 2.71 -2.42
C PHE A 231 17.41 1.67 -2.63
N SER A 232 17.89 1.49 -3.86
CA SER A 232 19.02 0.59 -4.19
C SER A 232 20.39 1.25 -4.00
N GLY A 233 20.54 2.10 -2.98
CA GLY A 233 21.78 2.82 -2.72
C GLY A 233 22.00 4.07 -3.59
N GLY A 234 20.91 4.63 -4.12
CA GLY A 234 20.95 5.91 -4.84
C GLY A 234 21.34 7.08 -3.94
N LYS A 235 21.16 8.30 -4.47
CA LYS A 235 21.57 9.54 -3.79
C LYS A 235 20.42 10.54 -3.72
N TYR A 236 20.50 11.45 -2.77
CA TYR A 236 19.63 12.62 -2.73
C TYR A 236 19.96 13.60 -3.87
N SER A 237 18.93 14.28 -4.37
CA SER A 237 19.03 15.27 -5.44
C SER A 237 19.95 16.45 -5.07
N GLU A 238 20.65 16.99 -6.07
CA GLU A 238 21.44 18.22 -5.98
C GLU A 238 20.58 19.44 -5.55
N HIS A 239 19.26 19.39 -5.77
CA HIS A 239 18.33 20.46 -5.41
C HIS A 239 17.90 20.49 -3.95
N HIS A 240 18.27 19.49 -3.14
CA HIS A 240 18.08 19.60 -1.69
C HIS A 240 19.01 20.68 -1.15
N SER A 241 18.42 21.81 -0.77
CA SER A 241 19.11 22.91 -0.14
C SER A 241 19.81 22.42 1.13
N SER A 242 21.14 22.51 1.13
CA SER A 242 21.95 22.71 2.34
C SER A 242 22.58 21.50 3.05
N GLY A 243 22.84 20.33 2.44
CA GLY A 243 23.76 19.35 3.08
C GLY A 243 23.57 17.87 2.83
N LEU A 244 22.58 17.47 2.03
CA LEU A 244 22.42 16.07 1.60
C LEU A 244 22.74 15.88 0.12
N SER A 245 23.11 16.94 -0.61
CA SER A 245 23.43 16.91 -2.04
C SER A 245 24.45 15.81 -2.33
N ASP A 246 24.03 14.79 -3.07
CA ASP A 246 24.81 13.60 -3.44
C ASP A 246 25.23 12.63 -2.32
N SER A 247 24.69 12.80 -1.10
CA SER A 247 24.88 11.80 -0.05
C SER A 247 24.09 10.52 -0.38
N PRO A 248 24.58 9.33 0.01
CA PRO A 248 23.84 8.10 -0.23
C PRO A 248 22.53 8.08 0.56
N ALA A 249 21.48 7.59 -0.09
CA ALA A 249 20.14 7.50 0.45
C ALA A 249 20.12 6.68 1.75
N GLY A 250 19.38 7.16 2.74
CA GLY A 250 19.22 6.49 4.04
C GLY A 250 17.89 6.86 4.69
N LEU A 251 17.69 6.36 5.90
CA LEU A 251 16.48 6.60 6.67
C LEU A 251 16.73 7.57 7.82
N PHE A 252 15.71 8.35 8.12
CA PHE A 252 15.66 9.25 9.26
C PHE A 252 14.48 8.90 10.15
N ILE A 253 14.67 8.95 11.47
CA ILE A 253 13.62 8.76 12.47
C ILE A 253 13.46 10.07 13.25
N GLY A 254 12.22 10.50 13.44
CA GLY A 254 11.87 11.66 14.27
C GLY A 254 12.10 13.02 13.62
N GLY A 255 12.46 13.10 12.34
CA GLY A 255 12.69 14.38 11.68
C GLY A 255 13.55 14.23 10.43
N PHE A 256 13.80 15.35 9.76
CA PHE A 256 14.72 15.45 8.64
C PHE A 256 15.65 16.66 8.86
N PRO A 257 16.91 16.61 8.38
CA PRO A 257 17.89 17.67 8.57
C PRO A 257 17.44 19.09 8.19
N TYR A 258 16.67 19.22 7.11
CA TYR A 258 16.26 20.48 6.50
C TYR A 258 14.78 20.43 6.07
N GLY A 259 14.27 21.56 5.57
CA GLY A 259 12.89 21.67 5.10
C GLY A 259 12.00 22.34 6.14
N ASP A 260 10.83 22.80 5.70
CA ASP A 260 9.93 23.62 6.50
C ASP A 260 9.50 22.86 7.78
N PRO A 261 10.05 23.22 8.94
CA PRO A 261 9.78 22.55 10.19
C PRO A 261 8.61 23.19 10.93
N ILE A 262 7.82 24.08 10.30
CA ILE A 262 6.93 25.02 10.98
C ILE A 262 5.96 24.36 11.97
N ASN A 263 5.71 23.05 11.88
CA ASN A 263 4.83 22.36 12.82
C ASN A 263 5.43 21.16 13.58
N GLN A 264 6.75 20.92 13.61
CA GLN A 264 7.36 19.83 14.42
C GLN A 264 7.21 20.06 15.93
N GLY A 265 6.01 19.97 16.49
CA GLY A 265 5.72 20.39 17.87
C GLY A 265 5.66 19.26 18.90
N MET A 266 5.81 18.01 18.47
CA MET A 266 5.60 16.82 19.32
C MET A 266 6.92 16.07 19.51
N SER A 267 7.24 15.64 20.74
CA SER A 267 8.32 14.66 20.93
C SER A 267 7.87 13.25 20.56
N LEU A 268 8.87 12.42 20.28
CA LEU A 268 8.70 11.06 19.78
C LEU A 268 9.56 10.10 20.59
N SER A 269 8.96 9.02 21.09
CA SER A 269 9.69 7.89 21.66
C SER A 269 9.77 6.75 20.64
N ILE A 270 10.91 6.06 20.61
CA ILE A 270 11.15 4.88 19.76
C ILE A 270 11.84 3.82 20.63
N ASP A 271 11.30 2.60 20.65
CA ASP A 271 11.92 1.44 21.32
C ASP A 271 12.43 0.40 20.33
N LYS A 272 11.89 0.36 19.10
CA LYS A 272 12.31 -0.59 18.07
C LYS A 272 12.41 0.07 16.71
N PHE A 273 13.51 -0.20 16.00
CA PHE A 273 13.62 -0.04 14.56
C PHE A 273 14.30 -1.28 13.96
N GLU A 274 13.73 -1.82 12.89
CA GLU A 274 14.26 -2.96 12.17
C GLU A 274 14.15 -2.74 10.66
N ILE A 275 15.15 -3.19 9.91
CA ILE A 275 15.09 -3.22 8.46
C ILE A 275 15.76 -4.49 7.94
N GLN A 276 15.07 -5.17 7.03
CA GLN A 276 15.52 -6.47 6.53
C GLN A 276 15.16 -6.67 5.06
N THR A 277 16.03 -7.40 4.37
CA THR A 277 15.67 -7.93 3.05
C THR A 277 14.73 -9.10 3.26
N VAL A 278 13.50 -9.01 2.75
CA VAL A 278 12.58 -10.14 2.76
C VAL A 278 13.07 -11.08 1.66
N LYS A 279 13.63 -12.24 2.06
CA LYS A 279 14.14 -13.22 1.09
C LYS A 279 13.04 -13.55 0.08
N ALA A 280 13.38 -13.47 -1.20
CA ALA A 280 12.52 -13.87 -2.29
C ALA A 280 12.25 -15.38 -2.20
N GLY A 281 11.20 -15.75 -1.49
CA GLY A 281 10.78 -17.14 -1.32
C GLY A 281 9.66 -17.25 -0.29
N GLN A 282 8.44 -17.51 -0.78
CA GLN A 282 7.29 -17.79 0.08
C GLN A 282 7.47 -19.13 0.80
N ASP A 283 7.38 -19.14 2.14
CA ASP A 283 7.20 -20.38 2.90
C ASP A 283 5.72 -20.79 2.89
N SER A 284 5.30 -21.37 1.76
CA SER A 284 3.92 -21.80 1.56
C SER A 284 3.47 -22.88 2.55
N ALA A 285 4.39 -23.70 3.08
CA ALA A 285 4.05 -24.70 4.09
C ALA A 285 3.63 -24.03 5.40
N LYS A 286 4.38 -23.00 5.81
CA LYS A 286 4.06 -22.19 6.98
C LYS A 286 2.77 -21.38 6.81
N LEU A 287 2.56 -20.76 5.65
CA LEU A 287 1.31 -20.07 5.34
C LEU A 287 0.09 -21.00 5.42
N ASN A 288 0.20 -22.21 4.86
CA ASN A 288 -0.86 -23.21 4.93
C ASN A 288 -1.18 -23.65 6.37
N GLN A 289 -0.17 -23.78 7.23
CA GLN A 289 -0.36 -24.04 8.66
C GLN A 289 -1.12 -22.89 9.35
N ILE A 290 -0.77 -21.63 9.03
CA ILE A 290 -1.46 -20.46 9.57
C ILE A 290 -2.93 -20.49 9.13
N LEU A 291 -3.21 -20.67 7.83
CA LEU A 291 -4.56 -20.73 7.27
C LEU A 291 -5.43 -21.82 7.91
N GLU A 292 -4.87 -23.01 8.16
CA GLU A 292 -5.57 -24.11 8.84
C GLU A 292 -5.90 -23.76 10.30
N SER A 293 -4.98 -23.10 11.00
CA SER A 293 -5.17 -22.67 12.39
C SER A 293 -6.12 -21.48 12.54
N ALA A 294 -6.34 -20.70 11.47
CA ALA A 294 -6.96 -19.39 11.54
C ALA A 294 -8.48 -19.41 11.82
N THR A 295 -9.07 -20.58 11.99
CA THR A 295 -10.51 -20.84 11.91
C THR A 295 -11.25 -20.66 13.23
N ASN A 296 -10.56 -20.72 14.39
CA ASN A 296 -11.23 -20.62 15.71
C ASN A 296 -10.51 -19.75 16.77
N ASP A 297 -9.18 -19.61 16.75
CA ASP A 297 -8.42 -18.79 17.71
C ASP A 297 -7.01 -18.47 17.16
N VAL A 298 -6.95 -17.55 16.20
CA VAL A 298 -5.67 -17.12 15.61
C VAL A 298 -5.10 -15.96 16.39
N SER A 299 -3.82 -16.05 16.77
CA SER A 299 -3.14 -14.94 17.43
C SER A 299 -2.75 -13.86 16.42
N THR A 300 -2.70 -12.61 16.87
CA THR A 300 -2.18 -11.49 16.08
C THR A 300 -0.78 -11.78 15.53
N THR A 301 0.07 -12.49 16.31
CA THR A 301 1.41 -12.90 15.88
C THR A 301 1.41 -13.79 14.64
N LEU A 302 0.51 -14.76 14.55
CA LEU A 302 0.43 -15.65 13.37
C LEU A 302 -0.04 -14.90 12.13
N ILE A 303 -0.93 -13.92 12.30
CA ILE A 303 -1.39 -13.08 11.19
C ILE A 303 -0.28 -12.15 10.70
N GLN A 304 0.51 -11.59 11.61
CA GLN A 304 1.72 -10.85 11.24
C GLN A 304 2.71 -11.73 10.49
N GLU A 305 2.95 -12.94 10.98
CA GLU A 305 3.81 -13.91 10.29
C GLU A 305 3.29 -14.25 8.90
N PHE A 306 1.96 -14.32 8.71
CA PHE A 306 1.36 -14.49 7.38
C PHE A 306 1.72 -13.33 6.45
N PHE A 307 1.54 -12.08 6.89
CA PHE A 307 1.82 -10.90 6.04
C PHE A 307 3.30 -10.76 5.70
N GLN A 308 4.20 -11.09 6.62
CA GLN A 308 5.64 -11.07 6.38
C GLN A 308 6.10 -12.20 5.42
N THR A 309 5.39 -13.33 5.43
CA THR A 309 5.77 -14.51 4.65
C THR A 309 5.14 -14.55 3.26
N PHE A 310 3.93 -13.99 3.10
CA PHE A 310 3.18 -14.08 1.85
C PHE A 310 3.73 -13.14 0.78
N SER A 311 4.26 -13.72 -0.30
CA SER A 311 4.92 -12.99 -1.39
C SER A 311 4.07 -12.96 -2.66
N ASP A 312 2.74 -12.90 -2.50
CA ASP A 312 1.75 -12.89 -3.58
C ASP A 312 1.73 -14.19 -4.45
N ASP A 313 2.38 -15.28 -4.02
CA ASP A 313 2.32 -16.58 -4.72
C ASP A 313 1.11 -17.39 -4.25
N TRP A 314 -0.04 -17.15 -4.90
CA TRP A 314 -1.32 -17.76 -4.55
C TRP A 314 -1.39 -19.27 -4.74
N GLY A 315 -0.79 -19.80 -5.81
CA GLY A 315 -1.00 -21.18 -6.25
C GLY A 315 -0.74 -22.22 -5.15
N PRO A 316 0.39 -22.15 -4.42
CA PRO A 316 0.70 -23.07 -3.33
C PRO A 316 -0.22 -23.00 -2.09
N ILE A 317 -0.97 -21.90 -1.90
CA ILE A 317 -1.84 -21.71 -0.72
C ILE A 317 -3.35 -21.70 -1.06
N GLU A 318 -3.68 -21.71 -2.35
CA GLU A 318 -5.04 -21.51 -2.87
C GLU A 318 -6.11 -22.36 -2.18
N VAL A 319 -5.84 -23.66 -2.01
CA VAL A 319 -6.80 -24.60 -1.41
C VAL A 319 -7.11 -24.23 0.03
N ASN A 320 -6.07 -23.98 0.83
CA ASN A 320 -6.22 -23.65 2.25
C ASN A 320 -6.84 -22.26 2.43
N ALA A 321 -6.48 -21.30 1.57
CA ALA A 321 -7.03 -19.96 1.60
C ALA A 321 -8.53 -19.94 1.25
N LYS A 322 -8.96 -20.72 0.24
CA LYS A 322 -10.38 -20.91 -0.08
C LYS A 322 -11.14 -21.57 1.08
N ASN A 323 -10.61 -22.66 1.62
CA ASN A 323 -11.23 -23.37 2.75
C ASN A 323 -11.38 -22.46 3.97
N TYR A 324 -10.36 -21.66 4.26
CA TYR A 324 -10.38 -20.66 5.32
C TYR A 324 -11.51 -19.65 5.11
N LEU A 325 -11.61 -19.04 3.91
CA LEU A 325 -12.66 -18.07 3.59
C LEU A 325 -14.07 -18.67 3.68
N ILE A 326 -14.27 -19.90 3.17
CA ILE A 326 -15.55 -20.61 3.26
C ILE A 326 -15.98 -20.74 4.73
N GLN A 327 -15.09 -21.26 5.59
CA GLN A 327 -15.38 -21.42 7.02
C GLN A 327 -15.60 -20.08 7.71
N TYR A 328 -14.83 -19.04 7.35
CA TYR A 328 -15.04 -17.70 7.86
C TYR A 328 -16.43 -17.17 7.50
N PHE A 329 -16.86 -17.29 6.23
CA PHE A 329 -18.16 -16.82 5.77
C PHE A 329 -19.31 -17.58 6.43
N GLU A 330 -19.20 -18.90 6.60
CA GLU A 330 -20.20 -19.71 7.31
C GLU A 330 -20.36 -19.29 8.78
N ASN A 331 -19.27 -18.89 9.44
CA ASN A 331 -19.26 -18.56 10.86
C ASN A 331 -19.59 -17.09 11.16
N LYS A 332 -19.14 -16.16 10.30
CA LYS A 332 -19.21 -14.71 10.57
C LYS A 332 -19.96 -13.90 9.51
N GLY A 333 -20.15 -14.42 8.31
CA GLY A 333 -20.79 -13.70 7.20
C GLY A 333 -19.94 -12.52 6.70
N ALA A 334 -20.62 -11.43 6.31
CA ALA A 334 -20.00 -10.22 5.76
C ALA A 334 -19.13 -9.49 6.79
N ILE A 335 -17.99 -8.95 6.35
CA ILE A 335 -17.12 -8.13 7.19
C ILE A 335 -17.76 -6.78 7.48
N PHE A 336 -18.41 -6.20 6.48
CA PHE A 336 -19.13 -4.94 6.57
C PHE A 336 -20.64 -5.19 6.45
N PRO A 337 -21.32 -5.59 7.55
CA PRO A 337 -22.71 -6.06 7.49
C PRO A 337 -23.74 -4.95 7.27
N THR A 338 -23.38 -3.67 7.42
CA THR A 338 -24.29 -2.53 7.22
C THR A 338 -23.56 -1.34 6.61
N GLY A 339 -24.16 -0.67 5.64
CA GLY A 339 -23.58 0.51 5.00
C GLY A 339 -23.49 1.78 5.88
N GLU A 340 -24.03 1.77 7.09
CA GLU A 340 -24.01 2.95 8.00
C GLU A 340 -22.87 2.89 9.03
N LEU A 341 -22.45 1.69 9.44
CA LEU A 341 -21.40 1.50 10.42
C LEU A 341 -20.02 1.58 9.75
N LYS A 342 -19.22 2.57 10.16
CA LYS A 342 -17.81 2.68 9.78
C LYS A 342 -16.97 1.87 10.77
N LEU A 343 -16.13 0.98 10.24
CA LEU A 343 -15.27 0.08 10.99
C LEU A 343 -13.81 0.37 10.67
N SER A 344 -12.96 0.33 11.68
CA SER A 344 -11.51 0.30 11.52
C SER A 344 -11.03 -1.13 11.36
N VAL A 345 -10.12 -1.37 10.42
CA VAL A 345 -9.48 -2.68 10.26
C VAL A 345 -8.63 -3.03 11.50
N ALA A 346 -8.12 -2.02 12.23
CA ALA A 346 -7.38 -2.22 13.47
C ALA A 346 -8.23 -2.80 14.62
N ASP A 347 -9.55 -2.63 14.56
CA ASP A 347 -10.48 -3.17 15.56
C ASP A 347 -10.98 -4.58 15.22
N PHE A 348 -10.56 -5.13 14.08
CA PHE A 348 -10.98 -6.46 13.65
C PHE A 348 -10.31 -7.55 14.48
N SER A 349 -11.07 -8.62 14.75
CA SER A 349 -10.47 -9.84 15.28
C SER A 349 -9.40 -10.37 14.31
N PRO A 350 -8.35 -11.05 14.78
CA PRO A 350 -7.28 -11.55 13.91
C PRO A 350 -7.77 -12.40 12.72
N ALA A 351 -8.80 -13.22 12.89
CA ALA A 351 -9.41 -13.94 11.78
C ALA A 351 -10.10 -12.98 10.77
N THR A 352 -10.82 -11.97 11.26
CA THR A 352 -11.44 -10.98 10.36
C THR A 352 -10.40 -10.18 9.58
N VAL A 353 -9.25 -9.88 10.19
CA VAL A 353 -8.11 -9.25 9.51
C VAL A 353 -7.60 -10.10 8.35
N LEU A 354 -7.38 -11.41 8.56
CA LEU A 354 -6.90 -12.30 7.50
C LEU A 354 -7.94 -12.47 6.38
N ALA A 355 -9.22 -12.60 6.72
CA ALA A 355 -10.30 -12.68 5.74
C ALA A 355 -10.46 -11.39 4.93
N TYR A 356 -10.30 -10.22 5.57
CA TYR A 356 -10.28 -8.92 4.91
C TYR A 356 -9.13 -8.84 3.89
N TYR A 357 -7.91 -9.17 4.34
CA TYR A 357 -6.73 -9.16 3.49
C TYR A 357 -6.88 -10.06 2.26
N LEU A 358 -7.28 -11.32 2.46
CA LEU A 358 -7.43 -12.28 1.37
C LEU A 358 -8.50 -11.85 0.36
N GLN A 359 -9.62 -11.28 0.80
CA GLN A 359 -10.67 -10.80 -0.10
C GLN A 359 -10.20 -9.61 -0.96
N GLN A 360 -9.51 -8.62 -0.37
CA GLN A 360 -8.89 -7.53 -1.13
C GLN A 360 -7.82 -8.06 -2.08
N TRP A 361 -6.94 -8.95 -1.61
CA TRP A 361 -5.89 -9.54 -2.44
C TRP A 361 -6.44 -10.30 -3.65
N ILE A 362 -7.49 -11.12 -3.44
CA ILE A 362 -8.19 -11.85 -4.50
C ILE A 362 -8.78 -10.87 -5.52
N PHE A 363 -9.45 -9.82 -5.05
CA PHE A 363 -10.00 -8.78 -5.92
C PHE A 363 -8.90 -8.12 -6.77
N ASP A 364 -7.83 -7.66 -6.14
CA ASP A 364 -6.74 -6.92 -6.79
C ASP A 364 -5.95 -7.80 -7.78
N ASN A 365 -5.76 -9.09 -7.49
CA ASN A 365 -4.82 -9.94 -8.24
C ASN A 365 -5.49 -11.00 -9.14
N LEU A 366 -6.63 -11.56 -8.74
CA LEU A 366 -7.29 -12.64 -9.50
C LEU A 366 -8.38 -12.12 -10.43
N TYR A 367 -9.09 -11.06 -10.08
CA TYR A 367 -10.13 -10.45 -10.92
C TYR A 367 -9.56 -9.46 -11.95
N THR A 368 -8.55 -9.92 -12.67
CA THR A 368 -7.86 -9.21 -13.75
C THR A 368 -7.93 -10.02 -15.04
N ALA A 369 -7.80 -9.36 -16.20
CA ALA A 369 -7.91 -10.02 -17.51
C ALA A 369 -6.99 -11.25 -17.66
N ALA A 370 -5.81 -11.21 -17.02
CA ALA A 370 -4.82 -12.29 -17.09
C ALA A 370 -5.14 -13.47 -16.16
N ASN A 371 -5.91 -13.26 -15.09
CA ASN A 371 -6.09 -14.24 -14.01
C ASN A 371 -7.54 -14.72 -13.80
N LEU A 372 -8.52 -14.27 -14.59
CA LEU A 372 -9.92 -14.70 -14.47
C LEU A 372 -10.13 -16.22 -14.51
N SER A 373 -9.26 -16.98 -15.18
CA SER A 373 -9.33 -18.45 -15.17
C SER A 373 -9.15 -19.06 -13.77
N LYS A 374 -8.58 -18.32 -12.81
CA LYS A 374 -8.36 -18.72 -11.42
C LYS A 374 -9.54 -18.38 -10.50
N THR A 375 -10.59 -17.72 -10.99
CA THR A 375 -11.69 -17.24 -10.13
C THR A 375 -12.89 -18.19 -10.07
N ALA A 376 -12.96 -19.21 -10.92
CA ALA A 376 -14.16 -20.03 -11.10
C ALA A 376 -14.65 -20.75 -9.82
N ASP A 377 -13.72 -21.14 -8.94
CA ASP A 377 -14.02 -21.89 -7.70
C ASP A 377 -13.80 -21.04 -6.43
N LEU A 378 -13.83 -19.71 -6.55
CA LEU A 378 -13.75 -18.84 -5.37
C LEU A 378 -15.11 -18.79 -4.66
N PRO A 379 -15.14 -18.76 -3.32
CA PRO A 379 -16.38 -18.54 -2.59
C PRO A 379 -16.96 -17.15 -2.88
N ILE A 380 -18.28 -17.04 -2.95
CA ILE A 380 -18.97 -15.75 -3.12
C ILE A 380 -18.76 -14.93 -1.85
N PHE A 381 -18.28 -13.69 -2.01
CA PHE A 381 -18.04 -12.79 -0.89
C PHE A 381 -19.39 -12.32 -0.31
N PRO A 382 -19.67 -12.56 0.98
CA PRO A 382 -20.96 -12.18 1.57
C PRO A 382 -21.23 -10.67 1.50
N ASP A 383 -20.18 -9.85 1.54
CA ASP A 383 -20.25 -8.39 1.43
C ASP A 383 -20.86 -7.92 0.09
N ALA A 384 -20.81 -8.74 -0.97
CA ALA A 384 -21.46 -8.45 -2.24
C ALA A 384 -22.97 -8.23 -2.11
N ALA A 385 -23.62 -8.94 -1.18
CA ALA A 385 -25.05 -8.78 -0.90
C ALA A 385 -25.38 -7.52 -0.08
N VAL A 386 -24.39 -6.89 0.57
CA VAL A 386 -24.57 -5.61 1.28
C VAL A 386 -24.32 -4.44 0.35
N TYR A 387 -23.17 -4.43 -0.31
CA TYR A 387 -22.80 -3.43 -1.31
C TYR A 387 -21.83 -4.02 -2.33
N PRO A 388 -22.06 -3.86 -3.64
CA PRO A 388 -23.05 -2.99 -4.28
C PRO A 388 -24.50 -3.48 -4.24
N GLY A 389 -24.76 -4.73 -3.83
CA GLY A 389 -26.09 -5.25 -3.59
C GLY A 389 -26.34 -6.62 -4.23
N PRO A 390 -27.38 -7.32 -3.77
CA PRO A 390 -27.63 -8.70 -4.18
C PRO A 390 -28.23 -8.77 -5.58
N VAL A 391 -27.98 -9.90 -6.25
CA VAL A 391 -28.72 -10.29 -7.46
C VAL A 391 -29.62 -11.46 -7.10
N SER A 392 -30.91 -11.36 -7.42
CA SER A 392 -31.86 -12.45 -7.22
C SER A 392 -31.41 -13.70 -7.98
N GLU A 393 -31.46 -14.87 -7.34
CA GLU A 393 -31.14 -16.15 -8.01
C GLU A 393 -32.02 -16.39 -9.25
N ASN A 394 -33.25 -15.85 -9.24
CA ASN A 394 -34.21 -15.96 -10.33
C ASN A 394 -33.99 -14.92 -11.45
N ALA A 395 -33.05 -13.98 -11.29
CA ALA A 395 -32.73 -13.02 -12.34
C ALA A 395 -32.13 -13.74 -13.55
N PRO A 396 -32.71 -13.58 -14.76
CA PRO A 396 -32.21 -14.26 -15.94
C PRO A 396 -30.86 -13.65 -16.36
N ARG A 397 -29.88 -14.52 -16.62
CA ARG A 397 -28.63 -14.13 -17.27
C ARG A 397 -28.91 -13.98 -18.76
N ILE A 398 -28.78 -12.76 -19.26
CA ILE A 398 -29.25 -12.39 -20.61
C ILE A 398 -28.10 -12.25 -21.60
N THR A 399 -28.47 -12.35 -22.89
CA THR A 399 -27.66 -11.87 -24.00
C THR A 399 -28.35 -10.65 -24.59
N LYS A 400 -27.65 -9.50 -24.62
CA LYS A 400 -28.25 -8.22 -25.02
C LYS A 400 -27.28 -7.38 -25.84
N GLY A 401 -27.77 -6.88 -26.97
CA GLY A 401 -27.11 -5.83 -27.74
C GLY A 401 -27.40 -4.46 -27.12
N ILE A 402 -26.36 -3.67 -26.92
CA ILE A 402 -26.41 -2.30 -26.41
C ILE A 402 -25.77 -1.35 -27.41
N ILE A 403 -26.34 -0.15 -27.56
CA ILE A 403 -25.74 0.94 -28.34
C ILE A 403 -25.13 1.96 -27.38
N ILE A 404 -23.84 2.26 -27.59
CA ILE A 404 -23.05 3.18 -26.79
C ILE A 404 -22.70 4.40 -27.63
N ASN A 405 -22.91 5.60 -27.08
CA ASN A 405 -22.36 6.82 -27.66
C ASN A 405 -20.85 6.89 -27.38
N GLY A 406 -20.05 6.57 -28.39
CA GLY A 406 -18.60 6.58 -28.39
C GLY A 406 -17.95 7.94 -28.62
N ASN A 407 -18.73 9.01 -28.69
CA ASN A 407 -18.18 10.36 -28.79
C ASN A 407 -17.91 10.93 -27.38
N TYR A 408 -16.70 11.41 -27.16
CA TYR A 408 -16.32 12.17 -25.99
C TYR A 408 -15.15 13.10 -26.30
N GLN A 409 -15.28 14.36 -25.91
CA GLN A 409 -14.26 15.38 -26.08
C GLN A 409 -14.35 16.33 -24.89
N THR A 410 -13.25 16.49 -24.15
CA THR A 410 -13.12 17.50 -23.10
C THR A 410 -13.11 18.90 -23.69
N ASP A 411 -13.63 19.86 -22.93
CA ASP A 411 -13.55 21.28 -23.28
C ASP A 411 -12.26 21.83 -22.67
N PRO A 412 -11.30 22.33 -23.48
CA PRO A 412 -10.04 22.87 -22.96
C PRO A 412 -10.23 24.10 -22.06
N GLY A 413 -11.41 24.73 -22.06
CA GLY A 413 -11.77 25.82 -21.15
C GLY A 413 -12.19 25.36 -19.76
N TYR A 414 -12.40 24.06 -19.53
CA TYR A 414 -12.75 23.48 -18.23
C TYR A 414 -11.72 22.43 -17.81
N MET A 415 -11.30 22.45 -16.55
CA MET A 415 -10.56 21.35 -15.93
C MET A 415 -11.42 20.75 -14.83
N LEU A 416 -11.91 19.53 -15.08
CA LEU A 416 -12.65 18.71 -14.13
C LEU A 416 -11.79 17.51 -13.74
N ASN A 417 -11.90 17.06 -12.49
CA ASN A 417 -11.23 15.85 -12.04
C ASN A 417 -11.81 14.62 -12.76
N GLY A 418 -10.94 13.72 -13.25
CA GLY A 418 -11.37 12.48 -13.89
C GLY A 418 -11.95 12.67 -15.31
N GLN A 419 -11.61 13.77 -15.99
CA GLN A 419 -12.15 14.12 -17.30
C GLN A 419 -11.50 13.38 -18.46
N GLU A 420 -10.48 12.56 -18.21
CA GLU A 420 -9.74 11.79 -19.21
C GLU A 420 -10.63 10.74 -19.88
N THR A 421 -11.75 10.39 -19.24
CA THR A 421 -12.75 9.48 -19.78
C THR A 421 -14.18 9.92 -19.40
N VAL A 422 -15.19 9.29 -20.03
CA VAL A 422 -16.58 9.42 -19.62
C VAL A 422 -17.25 8.06 -19.51
N LEU A 423 -18.05 7.87 -18.46
CA LEU A 423 -18.83 6.65 -18.27
C LEU A 423 -20.15 6.71 -19.05
N ARG A 424 -20.46 5.61 -19.72
CA ARG A 424 -21.73 5.35 -20.42
C ARG A 424 -22.44 4.21 -19.71
N PRO A 425 -23.57 4.46 -19.02
CA PRO A 425 -24.33 3.41 -18.36
C PRO A 425 -24.97 2.46 -19.37
N THR A 426 -24.97 1.16 -19.06
CA THR A 426 -25.53 0.14 -19.96
C THR A 426 -26.92 -0.34 -19.55
N GLY A 427 -27.34 -0.04 -18.32
CA GLY A 427 -28.55 -0.61 -17.71
C GLY A 427 -28.40 -2.07 -17.28
N LEU A 428 -27.17 -2.58 -17.23
CA LEU A 428 -26.86 -3.96 -16.86
C LEU A 428 -26.08 -4.02 -15.56
N TYR A 429 -26.17 -5.17 -14.89
CA TYR A 429 -25.46 -5.48 -13.67
C TYR A 429 -24.69 -6.80 -13.84
N VAL A 430 -23.48 -6.84 -13.32
CA VAL A 430 -22.62 -8.04 -13.28
C VAL A 430 -22.86 -8.75 -11.96
N PRO A 431 -23.38 -9.99 -11.97
CA PRO A 431 -23.52 -10.76 -10.74
C PRO A 431 -22.16 -11.02 -10.08
N ALA A 432 -22.15 -11.03 -8.75
CA ALA A 432 -20.96 -11.25 -7.94
C ALA A 432 -20.29 -12.59 -8.30
N GLY A 433 -18.99 -12.54 -8.62
CA GLY A 433 -18.17 -13.70 -8.95
C GLY A 433 -18.38 -14.30 -10.35
N GLU A 434 -19.44 -13.94 -11.06
CA GLU A 434 -19.75 -14.51 -12.38
C GLU A 434 -18.89 -13.88 -13.50
N ILE A 435 -18.37 -14.72 -14.39
CA ILE A 435 -17.69 -14.27 -15.62
C ILE A 435 -18.73 -13.96 -16.68
N ILE A 436 -18.68 -12.75 -17.23
CA ILE A 436 -19.51 -12.33 -18.36
C ILE A 436 -18.64 -12.06 -19.58
N THR A 437 -19.27 -12.07 -20.75
CA THR A 437 -18.59 -11.86 -22.04
C THR A 437 -19.11 -10.62 -22.73
N ILE A 438 -18.19 -9.77 -23.19
CA ILE A 438 -18.45 -8.60 -24.02
C ILE A 438 -17.85 -8.83 -25.40
N SER A 439 -18.63 -8.61 -26.46
CA SER A 439 -18.14 -8.67 -27.84
C SER A 439 -18.48 -7.41 -28.63
N ASN A 440 -17.59 -7.07 -29.56
CA ASN A 440 -17.70 -5.95 -30.49
C ASN A 440 -17.99 -6.48 -31.89
N PRO A 441 -19.26 -6.77 -32.23
CA PRO A 441 -19.63 -7.40 -33.51
C PRO A 441 -19.29 -6.53 -34.72
N GLY A 442 -19.19 -5.20 -34.55
CA GLY A 442 -18.82 -4.27 -35.60
C GLY A 442 -17.34 -4.34 -35.99
N ASN A 443 -16.50 -5.08 -35.24
CA ASN A 443 -15.06 -5.13 -35.43
C ASN A 443 -14.43 -3.73 -35.50
N LEU A 444 -14.93 -2.81 -34.68
CA LEU A 444 -14.37 -1.46 -34.56
C LEU A 444 -13.08 -1.49 -33.73
N SER A 445 -12.12 -0.61 -34.02
CA SER A 445 -10.98 -0.42 -33.13
C SER A 445 -11.43 0.45 -31.94
N LEU A 446 -11.61 -0.16 -30.78
CA LEU A 446 -12.03 0.51 -29.54
C LEU A 446 -10.81 0.86 -28.68
N LYS A 447 -9.86 1.58 -29.28
CA LYS A 447 -8.60 1.92 -28.63
C LYS A 447 -8.86 2.61 -27.29
N ASP A 448 -8.28 2.07 -26.23
CA ASP A 448 -8.35 2.56 -24.84
C ASP A 448 -9.76 2.59 -24.22
N TRP A 449 -10.78 2.03 -24.88
CA TRP A 449 -12.10 1.84 -24.27
C TRP A 449 -12.02 0.72 -23.22
N LYS A 450 -12.71 0.92 -22.10
CA LYS A 450 -12.77 -0.07 -21.02
C LYS A 450 -14.21 -0.42 -20.70
N VAL A 451 -14.40 -1.64 -20.21
CA VAL A 451 -15.59 -2.03 -19.47
C VAL A 451 -15.29 -1.83 -18.00
N ARG A 452 -16.16 -1.12 -17.30
CA ARG A 452 -16.06 -0.87 -15.86
C ARG A 452 -17.21 -1.57 -15.13
N ILE A 453 -16.88 -2.26 -14.04
CA ILE A 453 -17.84 -2.90 -13.15
C ILE A 453 -17.82 -2.12 -11.83
N GLY A 454 -18.99 -1.62 -11.42
CA GLY A 454 -19.15 -0.75 -10.26
C GLY A 454 -18.96 0.73 -10.58
N ILE A 455 -19.85 1.57 -10.04
CA ILE A 455 -19.74 3.03 -10.16
C ILE A 455 -18.67 3.61 -9.23
N SER A 456 -18.50 2.97 -8.07
CA SER A 456 -17.49 3.29 -7.07
C SER A 456 -16.17 2.62 -7.44
N PHE A 457 -15.31 3.36 -8.15
CA PHE A 457 -14.03 2.87 -8.67
C PHE A 457 -12.81 3.41 -7.89
N PHE A 458 -12.99 4.42 -7.04
CA PHE A 458 -11.89 4.99 -6.26
C PHE A 458 -11.48 4.03 -5.13
N ASP A 459 -10.17 3.89 -4.94
CA ASP A 459 -9.62 3.29 -3.74
C ASP A 459 -9.86 4.23 -2.54
N LEU A 460 -10.53 3.72 -1.51
CA LEU A 460 -10.78 4.49 -0.29
C LEU A 460 -9.57 4.52 0.65
N GLU A 461 -8.64 3.58 0.57
CA GLU A 461 -7.51 3.53 1.53
C GLU A 461 -6.56 4.72 1.40
N GLY A 462 -6.53 5.37 0.23
CA GLY A 462 -5.72 6.58 0.03
C GLY A 462 -6.16 7.77 0.90
N GLY A 463 -7.44 7.83 1.30
CA GLY A 463 -8.01 9.00 1.98
C GLY A 463 -8.76 8.72 3.28
N TYR A 464 -9.02 7.46 3.61
CA TYR A 464 -9.83 7.06 4.76
C TYR A 464 -9.16 5.93 5.52
N ALA A 465 -9.29 5.90 6.86
CA ALA A 465 -8.83 4.79 7.70
C ALA A 465 -9.98 3.93 8.27
N VAL A 466 -11.23 4.31 8.02
CA VAL A 466 -12.43 3.60 8.45
C VAL A 466 -13.42 3.42 7.31
N TYR A 467 -14.08 2.26 7.25
CA TYR A 467 -14.89 1.88 6.10
C TYR A 467 -16.21 1.23 6.48
N ASN A 468 -17.23 1.42 5.65
CA ASN A 468 -18.54 0.76 5.73
C ASN A 468 -18.75 -0.29 4.62
N ARG A 469 -17.69 -0.56 3.86
CA ARG A 469 -17.56 -1.55 2.80
C ARG A 469 -16.07 -1.80 2.58
N PHE A 470 -15.72 -2.83 1.81
CA PHE A 470 -14.36 -2.95 1.28
C PHE A 470 -13.92 -1.67 0.54
N PRO A 471 -12.67 -1.21 0.70
CA PRO A 471 -12.23 0.06 0.13
C PRO A 471 -12.15 0.03 -1.39
N ARG A 472 -11.62 -1.06 -1.97
CA ARG A 472 -11.64 -1.31 -3.41
C ARG A 472 -12.68 -2.38 -3.75
N ILE A 473 -13.57 -2.03 -4.67
CA ILE A 473 -14.66 -2.93 -5.11
C ILE A 473 -14.93 -2.86 -6.61
N GLY A 474 -14.51 -1.80 -7.31
CA GLY A 474 -14.78 -1.60 -8.73
C GLY A 474 -13.53 -1.89 -9.55
N ASN A 475 -13.66 -2.63 -10.64
CA ASN A 475 -12.55 -2.97 -11.53
C ASN A 475 -12.91 -2.68 -13.00
N SER A 476 -11.90 -2.69 -13.87
CA SER A 476 -12.08 -2.40 -15.29
C SER A 476 -11.22 -3.30 -16.18
N PHE A 477 -11.68 -3.51 -17.41
CA PHE A 477 -11.06 -4.37 -18.40
C PHE A 477 -11.02 -3.65 -19.74
N VAL A 478 -9.87 -3.62 -20.41
CA VAL A 478 -9.76 -3.06 -21.76
C VAL A 478 -10.59 -3.92 -22.72
N ILE A 479 -11.44 -3.27 -23.53
CA ILE A 479 -12.22 -3.98 -24.55
C ILE A 479 -11.27 -4.44 -25.65
N GLN A 480 -11.22 -5.74 -25.89
CA GLN A 480 -10.37 -6.34 -26.91
C GLN A 480 -10.79 -5.86 -28.32
N GLY A 481 -9.79 -5.80 -29.21
CA GLY A 481 -9.95 -5.35 -30.58
C GLY A 481 -10.71 -6.35 -31.47
N GLN A 482 -10.60 -6.13 -32.79
CA GLN A 482 -11.38 -6.83 -33.81
C GLN A 482 -11.46 -8.36 -33.62
N GLY A 483 -12.68 -8.89 -33.58
CA GLY A 483 -12.94 -10.34 -33.54
C GLY A 483 -12.61 -11.06 -32.23
N GLN A 484 -12.32 -10.34 -31.15
CA GLN A 484 -12.02 -10.92 -29.84
C GLN A 484 -13.15 -10.64 -28.84
N GLU A 485 -13.39 -11.61 -27.97
CA GLU A 485 -14.27 -11.46 -26.81
C GLU A 485 -13.48 -10.95 -25.61
N THR A 486 -14.11 -10.11 -24.79
CA THR A 486 -13.56 -9.63 -23.52
C THR A 486 -14.32 -10.32 -22.40
N GLN A 487 -13.65 -11.19 -21.64
CA GLN A 487 -14.19 -11.75 -20.41
C GLN A 487 -13.92 -10.79 -19.25
N ILE A 488 -14.93 -10.56 -18.43
CA ILE A 488 -14.83 -9.69 -17.26
C ILE A 488 -15.56 -10.34 -16.07
N ALA A 489 -15.14 -10.03 -14.85
CA ALA A 489 -15.83 -10.43 -13.63
C ALA A 489 -15.45 -9.51 -12.47
N ASN A 490 -16.23 -9.57 -11.39
CA ASN A 490 -15.97 -8.86 -10.15
C ASN A 490 -16.52 -9.68 -8.96
N PRO A 491 -15.78 -9.89 -7.87
CA PRO A 491 -16.23 -10.71 -6.74
C PRO A 491 -17.39 -10.09 -5.96
N PHE A 492 -17.52 -8.76 -6.01
CA PHE A 492 -18.63 -8.01 -5.40
C PHE A 492 -19.80 -7.80 -6.38
N GLY A 493 -19.55 -7.91 -7.68
CA GLY A 493 -20.49 -7.54 -8.72
C GLY A 493 -20.60 -6.02 -8.88
N GLY A 494 -21.62 -5.57 -9.61
CA GLY A 494 -21.90 -4.14 -9.74
C GLY A 494 -22.49 -3.75 -11.09
N GLY A 495 -22.94 -2.50 -11.19
CA GLY A 495 -23.41 -1.93 -12.46
C GLY A 495 -22.33 -1.97 -13.55
N LEU A 496 -22.73 -2.25 -14.78
CA LEU A 496 -21.87 -2.34 -15.95
C LEU A 496 -21.85 -1.00 -16.71
N TYR A 497 -20.67 -0.45 -16.94
CA TYR A 497 -20.44 0.80 -17.65
C TYR A 497 -19.42 0.60 -18.76
N ILE A 498 -19.53 1.41 -19.82
CA ILE A 498 -18.48 1.53 -20.83
C ILE A 498 -17.78 2.87 -20.63
N GLU A 499 -16.47 2.83 -20.47
CA GLU A 499 -15.61 3.98 -20.24
C GLU A 499 -14.96 4.39 -21.55
N ILE A 500 -15.27 5.62 -21.98
CA ILE A 500 -14.88 6.16 -23.28
C ILE A 500 -13.75 7.18 -23.07
N PRO A 501 -12.58 7.02 -23.70
CA PRO A 501 -11.48 7.96 -23.55
C PRO A 501 -11.77 9.30 -24.23
N ASP A 502 -11.15 10.36 -23.72
CA ASP A 502 -11.16 11.67 -24.35
C ASP A 502 -10.62 11.61 -25.80
N GLY A 503 -11.22 12.41 -26.69
CA GLY A 503 -10.93 12.43 -28.12
C GLY A 503 -11.58 11.30 -28.94
N SER A 504 -12.31 10.38 -28.30
CA SER A 504 -13.05 9.35 -29.03
C SER A 504 -14.17 9.96 -29.88
N SER A 505 -14.27 9.55 -31.15
CA SER A 505 -15.22 10.08 -32.15
C SER A 505 -15.87 8.98 -32.99
N LEU A 506 -16.07 7.79 -32.39
CA LEU A 506 -16.56 6.59 -33.08
C LEU A 506 -18.07 6.56 -33.35
N GLY A 507 -18.82 7.58 -32.91
CA GLY A 507 -20.28 7.64 -33.07
C GLY A 507 -20.99 6.57 -32.23
N GLU A 508 -22.06 6.00 -32.77
CA GLU A 508 -22.79 4.92 -32.12
C GLU A 508 -22.09 3.57 -32.33
N VAL A 509 -21.72 2.91 -31.22
CA VAL A 509 -21.04 1.62 -31.21
C VAL A 509 -21.96 0.55 -30.63
N MET A 510 -22.18 -0.54 -31.36
CA MET A 510 -22.91 -1.70 -30.86
C MET A 510 -21.97 -2.67 -30.15
N LEU A 511 -22.32 -3.04 -28.92
CA LEU A 511 -21.67 -4.11 -28.16
C LEU A 511 -22.71 -5.18 -27.81
N ASN A 512 -22.29 -6.43 -27.72
CA ASN A 512 -23.11 -7.51 -27.16
C ASN A 512 -22.57 -7.91 -25.80
N VAL A 513 -23.47 -8.03 -24.82
CA VAL A 513 -23.18 -8.47 -23.46
C VAL A 513 -23.87 -9.81 -23.23
N GLN A 514 -23.15 -10.80 -22.72
CA GLN A 514 -23.68 -12.11 -22.38
C GLN A 514 -23.36 -12.44 -20.92
N GLY A 515 -24.38 -12.86 -20.16
CA GLY A 515 -24.24 -13.30 -18.77
C GLY A 515 -24.59 -12.26 -17.71
N ALA A 516 -24.78 -11.00 -18.12
CA ALA A 516 -25.26 -9.95 -17.21
C ALA A 516 -26.75 -10.10 -16.87
N VAL A 517 -27.22 -9.33 -15.89
CA VAL A 517 -28.64 -9.19 -15.55
C VAL A 517 -29.13 -7.76 -15.82
N GLU A 518 -30.43 -7.58 -16.03
CA GLU A 518 -31.02 -6.22 -16.14
C GLU A 518 -30.94 -5.50 -14.79
N MET A 519 -30.49 -4.26 -14.82
CA MET A 519 -30.50 -3.37 -13.66
C MET A 519 -31.70 -2.42 -13.77
N PRO A 520 -32.40 -2.11 -12.66
CA PRO A 520 -33.49 -1.13 -12.68
C PRO A 520 -32.95 0.23 -13.10
N THR A 521 -33.33 0.67 -14.31
CA THR A 521 -32.86 1.93 -14.89
C THR A 521 -33.97 2.67 -15.62
N TYR A 522 -33.80 3.97 -15.80
CA TYR A 522 -34.63 4.78 -16.66
C TYR A 522 -33.75 5.77 -17.44
N ALA A 523 -33.86 5.76 -18.76
CA ALA A 523 -33.09 6.61 -19.66
C ALA A 523 -34.00 7.56 -20.44
N LEU A 524 -33.68 8.86 -20.40
CA LEU A 524 -34.34 9.86 -21.23
C LEU A 524 -33.96 9.75 -22.70
N ALA A 525 -32.70 9.41 -22.98
CA ALA A 525 -32.21 9.18 -24.34
C ALA A 525 -32.64 7.79 -24.84
N GLY A 526 -33.13 7.71 -26.07
CA GLY A 526 -33.55 6.45 -26.70
C GLY A 526 -32.40 5.76 -27.40
N HIS A 527 -31.65 4.93 -26.67
CA HIS A 527 -30.66 4.02 -27.25
C HIS A 527 -31.09 2.57 -27.09
N THR A 528 -30.78 1.73 -28.08
CA THR A 528 -31.03 0.28 -28.01
C THR A 528 -30.37 -0.31 -26.78
N GLY A 529 -31.16 -1.04 -26.00
CA GLY A 529 -30.72 -1.67 -24.77
C GLY A 529 -30.97 -0.86 -23.50
N LEU A 530 -31.32 0.43 -23.58
CA LEU A 530 -31.69 1.21 -22.40
C LEU A 530 -33.20 1.15 -22.12
N ASN A 531 -33.58 1.12 -20.84
CA ASN A 531 -34.99 1.15 -20.45
C ASN A 531 -35.56 2.58 -20.46
N GLN A 532 -36.68 2.79 -21.15
CA GLN A 532 -37.43 4.06 -21.15
C GLN A 532 -38.82 3.94 -20.49
N SER A 533 -39.13 2.77 -19.91
CA SER A 533 -40.42 2.51 -19.29
C SER A 533 -40.32 2.70 -17.78
N VAL A 534 -41.06 3.68 -17.26
CA VAL A 534 -41.25 3.87 -15.81
C VAL A 534 -41.87 2.62 -15.19
N SER A 535 -42.83 1.99 -15.86
CA SER A 535 -43.45 0.76 -15.36
C SER A 535 -42.46 -0.39 -15.27
N LYS A 536 -41.53 -0.51 -16.23
CA LYS A 536 -40.45 -1.52 -16.15
C LYS A 536 -39.47 -1.18 -15.03
N PHE A 537 -39.08 0.10 -14.90
CA PHE A 537 -38.21 0.52 -13.81
C PHE A 537 -38.79 0.15 -12.45
N LEU A 538 -40.08 0.46 -12.21
CA LEU A 538 -40.76 0.10 -10.96
C LEU A 538 -40.83 -1.41 -10.75
N ALA A 539 -41.12 -2.19 -11.80
CA ALA A 539 -41.19 -3.65 -11.71
C ALA A 539 -39.83 -4.33 -11.52
N ASP A 540 -38.72 -3.68 -11.91
CA ASP A 540 -37.38 -4.21 -11.69
C ASP A 540 -36.85 -3.86 -10.28
N VAL A 541 -37.39 -2.81 -9.62
CA VAL A 541 -37.02 -2.39 -8.25
C VAL A 541 -37.66 -3.27 -7.17
N ASP A 542 -38.89 -3.73 -7.40
CA ASP A 542 -39.66 -4.62 -6.51
C ASP A 542 -39.20 -6.08 -6.61
#